data_AF-A0A3M0XGE9-F1
#
_entry.id   AF-A0A3M0XGE9-F1
#
_cell.length_a   1.000
_cell.length_b   1.000
_cell.length_c   1.000
_cell.angle_alpha   90.00
_cell.angle_beta   90.00
_cell.angle_gamma   90.00
#
_symmetry.space_group_name_H-M   'P 1'
#
loop_
_entity.id
_entity.type
_entity.pdbx_description
1 polymer ?
#
loop_
_entity_poly.entity_id
_entity_poly.type
_entity_poly.pdbx_seq_one_letter_code
_entity_poly.pdbx_strand_id
1 'polypeptide(L)'
;MERFVQLHLLTAYPPANLNRDDLGRPKTALVGGAKLLRISSHTLKRAWRTSEFFKPFENEQLMGKRTKRIGEEFVYPSLHTLMPKEEAVGWTRDILEAYGELDKAGKDDIDKKRDIWLKQLVFISPIEERRLKEFIDNLVKGLQGQPNDYIAEIVQLREARDKAKGETKKKTHSQLIERFKQSLLVETPKA
;
A
#
# COMPACT_ATOMS: atom_id res chain seq x y z
N MET A 1 1.68 21.66 -30.12
CA MET A 1 1.97 20.34 -29.51
C MET A 1 0.72 19.50 -29.57
N GLU A 2 0.83 18.27 -30.06
CA GLU A 2 -0.30 17.33 -30.05
C GLU A 2 -0.53 16.78 -28.64
N ARG A 3 -1.80 16.65 -28.23
CA ARG A 3 -2.17 16.20 -26.87
C ARG A 3 -2.22 14.68 -26.74
N PHE A 4 -2.35 13.95 -27.85
CA PHE A 4 -2.59 12.52 -27.85
C PHE A 4 -1.56 11.79 -28.70
N VAL A 5 -1.02 10.71 -28.15
CA VAL A 5 -0.19 9.75 -28.89
C VAL A 5 -0.97 8.44 -28.96
N GLN A 6 -1.23 7.96 -30.17
CA GLN A 6 -1.92 6.70 -30.42
C GLN A 6 -0.92 5.66 -30.94
N LEU A 7 -0.96 4.46 -30.35
CA LEU A 7 -0.07 3.36 -30.71
C LEU A 7 -0.93 2.17 -31.15
N HIS A 8 -0.75 1.73 -32.39
CA HIS A 8 -1.44 0.58 -32.97
C HIS A 8 -0.42 -0.49 -33.34
N LEU A 9 -0.61 -1.71 -32.82
CA LEU A 9 0.32 -2.81 -33.01
C LEU A 9 -0.43 -4.04 -33.50
N LEU A 10 0.14 -4.71 -34.51
CA LEU A 10 -0.25 -6.04 -34.94
C LEU A 10 0.91 -6.99 -34.64
N THR A 11 0.67 -7.91 -33.70
CA THR A 11 1.68 -8.86 -33.23
C THR A 11 1.19 -10.27 -33.44
N ALA A 12 1.94 -11.06 -34.22
CA ALA A 12 1.72 -12.50 -34.33
C ALA A 12 2.40 -13.21 -33.17
N TYR A 13 1.71 -14.20 -32.60
CA TYR A 13 2.25 -15.06 -31.56
C TYR A 13 2.26 -16.51 -32.07
N PRO A 14 3.31 -17.30 -31.78
CA PRO A 14 3.26 -18.75 -32.01
C PRO A 14 2.18 -19.38 -31.12
N PRO A 15 1.80 -20.65 -31.36
CA PRO A 15 0.84 -21.37 -30.52
C PRO A 15 1.24 -21.30 -29.04
N ALA A 16 0.49 -20.51 -28.24
CA ALA A 16 0.79 -20.27 -26.84
C ALA A 16 -0.47 -19.86 -26.05
N ASN A 17 -0.53 -20.23 -24.77
CA ASN A 17 -1.56 -19.78 -23.84
C ASN A 17 -1.08 -18.55 -23.05
N LEU A 18 -1.00 -17.39 -23.73
CA LEU A 18 -0.44 -16.15 -23.18
C LEU A 18 -1.24 -15.57 -21.99
N ASN A 19 -2.52 -15.90 -21.90
CA ASN A 19 -3.42 -15.37 -20.89
C ASN A 19 -4.59 -16.32 -20.68
N ARG A 20 -4.73 -16.81 -19.44
CA ARG A 20 -5.73 -17.81 -19.06
C ARG A 20 -6.82 -17.27 -18.13
N ASP A 21 -7.95 -17.96 -18.10
CA ASP A 21 -8.99 -17.79 -17.10
C ASP A 21 -8.74 -18.65 -15.85
N ASP A 22 -9.67 -18.61 -14.90
CA ASP A 22 -9.55 -19.31 -13.63
C ASP A 22 -9.61 -20.84 -13.78
N LEU A 23 -10.10 -21.35 -14.92
CA LEU A 23 -10.10 -22.76 -15.29
C LEU A 23 -8.87 -23.16 -16.14
N GLY A 24 -7.93 -22.23 -16.33
CA GLY A 24 -6.72 -22.44 -17.12
C GLY A 24 -6.90 -22.35 -18.65
N ARG A 25 -8.12 -22.04 -19.12
CA ARG A 25 -8.41 -21.95 -20.56
C ARG A 25 -7.94 -20.60 -21.11
N PRO A 26 -7.52 -20.51 -22.38
CA PRO A 26 -7.18 -19.23 -22.99
C PRO A 26 -8.35 -18.24 -22.91
N LYS A 27 -8.06 -17.02 -22.46
CA LYS A 27 -9.06 -15.95 -22.47
C LYS A 27 -9.48 -15.64 -23.89
N THR A 28 -10.78 -15.47 -24.09
CA THR A 28 -11.38 -15.24 -25.41
C THR A 28 -12.35 -14.05 -25.37
N ALA A 29 -12.71 -13.55 -26.54
CA ALA A 29 -13.76 -12.55 -26.73
C ALA A 29 -14.48 -12.80 -28.07
N LEU A 30 -15.74 -12.36 -28.17
CA LEU A 30 -16.50 -12.38 -29.42
C LEU A 30 -16.26 -11.07 -30.17
N VAL A 31 -15.77 -11.16 -31.40
CA VAL A 31 -15.53 -10.00 -32.27
C VAL A 31 -16.09 -10.34 -33.65
N GLY A 32 -17.03 -9.53 -34.15
CA GLY A 32 -17.65 -9.77 -35.46
C GLY A 32 -18.32 -11.13 -35.60
N GLY A 33 -18.86 -11.70 -34.51
CA GLY A 33 -19.49 -13.03 -34.52
C GLY A 33 -18.53 -14.22 -34.40
N ALA A 34 -17.21 -14.00 -34.41
CA ALA A 34 -16.20 -15.04 -34.23
C ALA A 34 -15.55 -14.96 -32.85
N LYS A 35 -15.21 -16.13 -32.28
CA LYS A 35 -14.49 -16.23 -31.01
C LYS A 35 -12.98 -16.11 -31.26
N LEU A 36 -12.37 -15.06 -30.71
CA LEU A 36 -10.94 -14.79 -30.81
C LEU A 36 -10.24 -14.96 -29.47
N LEU A 37 -8.95 -15.31 -29.50
CA LEU A 37 -8.09 -15.24 -28.32
C LEU A 37 -7.90 -13.78 -27.90
N ARG A 38 -7.82 -13.55 -26.59
CA ARG A 38 -7.65 -12.21 -26.02
C ARG A 38 -6.62 -12.18 -24.90
N ILE A 39 -5.68 -11.25 -25.02
CA ILE A 39 -4.80 -10.85 -23.94
C ILE A 39 -5.47 -9.68 -23.21
N SER A 40 -5.69 -9.80 -21.90
CA SER A 40 -6.32 -8.73 -21.12
C SER A 40 -5.35 -7.56 -20.97
N SER A 41 -5.88 -6.34 -20.99
CA SER A 41 -5.11 -5.12 -20.79
C SER A 41 -4.30 -5.13 -19.49
N HIS A 42 -4.82 -5.74 -18.41
CA HIS A 42 -4.08 -5.92 -17.15
C HIS A 42 -2.83 -6.79 -17.31
N THR A 43 -2.89 -7.84 -18.12
CA THR A 43 -1.75 -8.73 -18.41
C THR A 43 -0.68 -7.97 -19.18
N LEU A 44 -1.07 -7.24 -20.22
CA LEU A 44 -0.15 -6.41 -21.02
C LEU A 44 0.48 -5.30 -20.18
N LYS A 45 -0.33 -4.52 -19.45
CA LYS A 45 0.16 -3.45 -18.56
C LYS A 45 1.13 -3.98 -17.51
N ARG A 46 0.84 -5.14 -16.90
CA ARG A 46 1.75 -5.76 -15.95
C ARG A 46 3.05 -6.21 -16.63
N ALA A 47 2.95 -6.88 -17.78
CA ALA A 47 4.12 -7.35 -18.52
C ALA A 47 5.07 -6.19 -18.88
N TRP A 48 4.53 -5.06 -19.35
CA TRP A 48 5.31 -3.85 -19.61
C TRP A 48 5.90 -3.30 -18.32
N ARG A 49 5.08 -3.08 -17.28
CA ARG A 49 5.50 -2.54 -15.98
C ARG A 49 6.61 -3.36 -15.32
N THR A 50 6.64 -4.68 -15.52
CA THR A 50 7.66 -5.56 -14.91
C THR A 50 8.76 -5.96 -15.88
N SER A 51 8.77 -5.42 -17.10
CA SER A 51 9.79 -5.75 -18.11
C SER A 51 11.12 -5.06 -17.82
N GLU A 52 12.23 -5.71 -18.14
CA GLU A 52 13.58 -5.12 -18.03
C GLU A 52 13.74 -3.84 -18.87
N PHE A 53 12.92 -3.67 -19.92
CA PHE A 53 12.94 -2.47 -20.76
C PHE A 53 12.29 -1.27 -20.09
N PHE A 54 11.33 -1.48 -19.20
CA PHE A 54 10.62 -0.37 -18.55
C PHE A 54 11.38 0.13 -17.31
N LYS A 55 12.13 -0.76 -16.63
CA LYS A 55 12.94 -0.44 -15.43
C LYS A 55 13.92 0.76 -15.58
N PRO A 56 14.65 0.95 -16.69
CA PRO A 56 15.70 1.99 -16.77
C PRO A 56 15.17 3.39 -17.13
N PHE A 57 13.98 3.49 -17.72
CA PHE A 57 13.35 4.78 -18.05
C PHE A 57 12.58 5.38 -16.87
N GLU A 58 12.60 4.69 -15.75
CA GLU A 58 11.93 5.08 -14.53
C GLU A 58 12.91 5.88 -13.70
N ASN A 59 12.58 7.13 -13.42
CA ASN A 59 13.10 7.76 -12.21
C ASN A 59 12.70 6.82 -11.07
N GLU A 60 13.67 6.11 -10.46
CA GLU A 60 13.44 5.04 -9.46
C GLU A 60 12.47 5.48 -8.35
N GLN A 61 12.29 6.79 -8.18
CA GLN A 61 11.36 7.44 -7.29
C GLN A 61 9.85 7.25 -7.62
N LEU A 62 9.48 6.82 -8.83
CA LEU A 62 8.08 6.82 -9.30
C LEU A 62 7.42 5.42 -9.33
N MET A 63 8.18 4.35 -9.13
CA MET A 63 7.67 2.98 -9.26
C MET A 63 7.01 2.45 -8.01
N GLY A 64 5.71 2.71 -7.87
CA GLY A 64 5.01 2.23 -6.70
C GLY A 64 4.82 0.71 -6.62
N LYS A 65 4.91 0.20 -5.41
CA LYS A 65 4.65 -1.20 -5.09
C LYS A 65 3.17 -1.38 -4.80
N ARG A 66 2.51 -2.24 -5.57
CA ARG A 66 1.13 -2.65 -5.31
C ARG A 66 1.11 -3.76 -4.25
N THR A 67 0.67 -3.48 -3.04
CA THR A 67 0.70 -4.44 -1.92
C THR A 67 -0.48 -4.24 -0.97
N LYS A 68 -0.82 -5.29 -0.20
CA LYS A 68 -1.69 -5.21 0.99
C LYS A 68 -0.88 -5.20 2.28
N ARG A 69 0.42 -5.49 2.17
CA ARG A 69 1.28 -5.90 3.28
C ARG A 69 2.22 -4.78 3.72
N ILE A 70 1.77 -3.52 3.65
CA ILE A 70 2.61 -2.39 4.08
C ILE A 70 3.07 -2.58 5.53
N GLY A 71 2.18 -3.06 6.40
CA GLY A 71 2.48 -3.28 7.81
C GLY A 71 3.57 -4.32 8.00
N GLU A 72 3.41 -5.49 7.37
CA GLU A 72 4.39 -6.59 7.44
C GLU A 72 5.73 -6.24 6.76
N GLU A 73 5.71 -5.53 5.63
CA GLU A 73 6.89 -5.28 4.82
C GLU A 73 7.71 -4.07 5.29
N PHE A 74 7.07 -3.03 5.85
CA PHE A 74 7.73 -1.75 6.12
C PHE A 74 7.60 -1.23 7.55
N VAL A 75 6.51 -1.53 8.28
CA VAL A 75 6.22 -0.91 9.58
C VAL A 75 6.62 -1.82 10.73
N TYR A 76 6.04 -3.01 10.80
CA TYR A 76 6.24 -3.97 11.87
C TYR A 76 7.71 -4.39 12.04
N PRO A 77 8.49 -4.67 10.97
CA PRO A 77 9.90 -5.03 11.10
C PRO A 77 10.73 -3.97 11.86
N SER A 78 10.48 -2.69 11.60
CA SER A 78 11.20 -1.62 12.28
C SER A 78 10.78 -1.47 13.75
N LEU A 79 9.49 -1.59 14.04
CA LEU A 79 8.97 -1.41 15.41
C LEU A 79 9.28 -2.60 16.34
N HIS A 80 9.07 -3.84 15.89
CA HIS A 80 9.19 -5.03 16.76
C HIS A 80 10.62 -5.30 17.27
N THR A 81 11.64 -4.72 16.63
CA THR A 81 13.03 -4.81 17.11
C THR A 81 13.29 -3.91 18.32
N LEU A 82 12.41 -2.94 18.57
CA LEU A 82 12.61 -1.86 19.54
C LEU A 82 11.55 -1.82 20.65
N MET A 83 10.45 -2.56 20.51
CA MET A 83 9.37 -2.61 21.51
C MET A 83 8.70 -4.00 21.54
N PRO A 84 7.95 -4.33 22.61
CA PRO A 84 7.22 -5.59 22.72
C PRO A 84 6.29 -5.82 21.53
N LYS A 85 6.08 -7.11 21.20
CA LYS A 85 5.31 -7.53 20.03
C LYS A 85 3.92 -6.92 19.96
N GLU A 86 3.20 -6.93 21.09
CA GLU A 86 1.83 -6.44 21.21
C GLU A 86 1.76 -4.94 20.93
N GLU A 87 2.74 -4.19 21.43
CA GLU A 87 2.84 -2.75 21.22
C GLU A 87 3.18 -2.41 19.76
N ALA A 88 4.14 -3.14 19.17
CA ALA A 88 4.52 -2.98 17.76
C ALA A 88 3.36 -3.28 16.82
N VAL A 89 2.56 -4.32 17.10
CA VAL A 89 1.33 -4.63 16.35
C VAL A 89 0.31 -3.50 16.50
N GLY A 90 0.11 -2.99 17.72
CA GLY A 90 -0.80 -1.87 17.97
C GLY A 90 -0.44 -0.62 17.16
N TRP A 91 0.83 -0.20 17.18
CA TRP A 91 1.31 0.91 16.36
C TRP A 91 1.20 0.63 14.87
N THR A 92 1.53 -0.59 14.43
CA THR A 92 1.40 -0.98 13.02
C THR A 92 -0.04 -0.83 12.53
N ARG A 93 -1.02 -1.28 13.31
CA ARG A 93 -2.45 -1.15 12.99
C ARG A 93 -2.86 0.32 12.90
N ASP A 94 -2.48 1.11 13.88
CA ASP A 94 -2.80 2.54 13.95
C ASP A 94 -2.25 3.31 12.73
N ILE A 95 -1.00 3.03 12.33
CA ILE A 95 -0.36 3.62 11.15
C ILE A 95 -1.05 3.17 9.86
N LEU A 96 -1.42 1.89 9.75
CA LEU A 96 -2.06 1.34 8.55
C LEU A 96 -3.42 1.95 8.25
N GLU A 97 -4.16 2.38 9.26
CA GLU A 97 -5.46 3.03 9.06
C GLU A 97 -5.36 4.36 8.30
N ALA A 98 -4.18 4.97 8.22
CA ALA A 98 -3.92 6.09 7.31
C ALA A 98 -3.98 5.68 5.82
N TYR A 99 -3.64 4.42 5.51
CA TYR A 99 -3.68 3.83 4.17
C TYR A 99 -4.99 3.10 3.86
N GLY A 100 -5.80 2.82 4.88
CA GLY A 100 -7.20 2.41 4.79
C GLY A 100 -7.56 1.22 5.69
N GLU A 101 -8.62 0.48 5.35
CA GLU A 101 -9.17 -0.56 6.24
C GLU A 101 -8.21 -1.74 6.44
N LEU A 102 -8.06 -2.18 7.70
CA LEU A 102 -7.36 -3.41 8.08
C LEU A 102 -8.13 -4.66 7.66
N ASP A 103 -7.41 -5.69 7.25
CA ASP A 103 -7.94 -7.03 7.00
C ASP A 103 -8.10 -7.76 8.34
N LYS A 104 -9.20 -7.48 9.04
CA LYS A 104 -9.46 -8.04 10.37
C LYS A 104 -9.50 -9.57 10.29
N ALA A 105 -8.50 -10.24 10.86
CA ALA A 105 -8.49 -11.68 10.94
C ALA A 105 -9.68 -12.17 11.79
N GLY A 106 -10.34 -13.23 11.35
CA GLY A 106 -11.36 -13.90 12.15
C GLY A 106 -10.74 -14.55 13.40
N LYS A 107 -11.56 -14.85 14.42
CA LYS A 107 -11.10 -15.55 15.63
C LYS A 107 -10.43 -16.90 15.34
N ASP A 108 -10.74 -17.51 14.19
CA ASP A 108 -10.25 -18.81 13.75
C ASP A 108 -9.15 -18.73 12.68
N ASP A 109 -8.63 -17.53 12.37
CA ASP A 109 -7.59 -17.37 11.35
C ASP A 109 -6.23 -17.86 11.90
N ILE A 110 -5.69 -18.91 11.28
CA ILE A 110 -4.43 -19.55 11.67
C ILE A 110 -3.25 -18.59 11.46
N ASP A 111 -3.39 -17.66 10.50
CA ASP A 111 -2.35 -16.70 10.15
C ASP A 111 -2.63 -15.33 10.80
N LYS A 112 -2.20 -15.19 12.06
CA LYS A 112 -2.27 -13.92 12.83
C LYS A 112 -1.57 -12.74 12.15
N LYS A 113 -0.80 -12.96 11.07
CA LYS A 113 -0.19 -11.89 10.28
C LYS A 113 -1.19 -11.04 9.49
N ARG A 114 -2.41 -11.55 9.24
CA ARG A 114 -3.48 -10.77 8.58
C ARG A 114 -3.87 -9.51 9.35
N ASP A 115 -3.71 -9.51 10.67
CA ASP A 115 -4.03 -8.35 11.51
C ASP A 115 -3.15 -7.10 11.25
N ILE A 116 -2.08 -7.23 10.46
CA ILE A 116 -1.23 -6.11 9.99
C ILE A 116 -1.25 -5.98 8.46
N TRP A 117 -2.30 -6.47 7.81
CA TRP A 117 -2.55 -6.29 6.38
C TRP A 117 -3.74 -5.35 6.15
N LEU A 118 -3.76 -4.73 4.97
CA LEU A 118 -4.89 -3.95 4.49
C LEU A 118 -5.87 -4.84 3.72
N LYS A 119 -7.16 -4.54 3.82
CA LYS A 119 -8.22 -5.21 3.07
C LYS A 119 -8.13 -4.89 1.58
N GLN A 120 -7.84 -3.63 1.25
CA GLN A 120 -7.62 -3.13 -0.11
C GLN A 120 -6.15 -3.19 -0.55
N LEU A 121 -5.93 -3.29 -1.86
CA LEU A 121 -4.60 -3.10 -2.44
C LEU A 121 -4.29 -1.60 -2.49
N VAL A 122 -3.15 -1.22 -1.96
CA VAL A 122 -2.60 0.13 -2.07
C VAL A 122 -1.38 0.14 -2.96
N PHE A 123 -1.02 1.32 -3.45
CA PHE A 123 0.14 1.54 -4.28
C PHE A 123 1.03 2.55 -3.57
N ILE A 124 2.21 2.13 -3.14
CA ILE A 124 3.16 2.98 -2.41
C ILE A 124 4.36 3.26 -3.30
N SER A 125 4.53 4.51 -3.72
CA SER A 125 5.71 4.99 -4.44
C SER A 125 6.96 4.94 -3.56
N PRO A 126 8.17 4.90 -4.14
CA PRO A 126 9.41 4.93 -3.36
C PRO A 126 9.60 6.22 -2.56
N ILE A 127 8.99 7.35 -2.97
CA ILE A 127 8.97 8.58 -2.16
C ILE A 127 8.10 8.40 -0.91
N GLU A 128 6.89 7.83 -1.06
CA GLU A 128 6.01 7.53 0.07
C GLU A 128 6.61 6.46 1.00
N GLU A 129 7.32 5.48 0.43
CA GLU A 129 8.04 4.49 1.22
C GLU A 129 9.15 5.13 2.09
N ARG A 130 9.94 6.05 1.51
CA ARG A 130 10.93 6.81 2.27
C ARG A 130 10.28 7.66 3.36
N ARG A 131 9.20 8.36 3.04
CA ARG A 131 8.45 9.17 4.00
C ARG A 131 7.92 8.33 5.17
N LEU A 132 7.41 7.13 4.88
CA LEU A 132 6.96 6.18 5.90
C LEU A 132 8.12 5.73 6.79
N LYS A 133 9.29 5.40 6.21
CA LYS A 133 10.49 5.04 6.96
C LYS A 133 10.97 6.17 7.87
N GLU A 134 11.08 7.39 7.34
CA GLU A 134 11.44 8.58 8.12
C GLU A 134 10.44 8.84 9.27
N PHE A 135 9.15 8.66 8.99
CA PHE A 135 8.12 8.78 10.01
C PHE A 135 8.32 7.75 11.14
N ILE A 136 8.58 6.49 10.80
CA ILE A 136 8.83 5.43 11.78
C ILE A 136 10.08 5.72 12.60
N ASP A 137 11.16 6.17 11.96
CA ASP A 137 12.41 6.53 12.66
C ASP A 137 12.18 7.68 13.65
N ASN A 138 11.42 8.70 13.26
CA ASN A 138 11.05 9.81 14.13
C ASN A 138 10.12 9.37 15.27
N LEU A 139 9.17 8.48 14.99
CA LEU A 139 8.30 7.88 16.00
C LEU A 139 9.13 7.15 17.06
N VAL A 140 10.05 6.29 16.63
CA VAL A 140 10.96 5.55 17.51
C VAL A 140 11.78 6.50 18.37
N LYS A 141 12.42 7.50 17.76
CA LYS A 141 13.22 8.50 18.48
C LYS A 141 12.38 9.26 19.51
N GLY A 142 11.15 9.64 19.14
CA GLY A 142 10.21 10.30 20.04
C GLY A 142 9.80 9.44 21.22
N LEU A 143 9.54 8.15 21.01
CA LEU A 143 9.25 7.19 22.08
C LEU A 143 10.44 6.96 23.02
N GLN A 144 11.67 7.15 22.53
CA GLN A 144 12.91 7.11 23.32
C GLN A 144 13.22 8.45 24.01
N GLY A 145 12.32 9.44 23.92
CA GLY A 145 12.44 10.73 24.61
C GLY A 145 13.16 11.82 23.82
N GLN A 146 13.47 11.61 22.53
CA GLN A 146 13.98 12.69 21.70
C GLN A 146 12.84 13.67 21.35
N PRO A 147 13.08 15.00 21.43
CA PRO A 147 12.03 15.98 21.18
C PRO A 147 11.61 15.98 19.71
N ASN A 148 10.33 15.77 19.48
CA ASN A 148 9.68 15.92 18.17
C ASN A 148 8.20 16.26 18.38
N ASP A 149 7.81 17.48 18.05
CA ASP A 149 6.49 18.03 18.39
C ASP A 149 5.33 17.25 17.77
N TYR A 150 5.43 16.87 16.49
CA TYR A 150 4.33 16.16 15.83
C TYR A 150 4.24 14.70 16.30
N ILE A 151 5.36 14.07 16.66
CA ILE A 151 5.34 12.73 17.26
C ILE A 151 4.75 12.79 18.67
N ALA A 152 5.11 13.78 19.47
CA ALA A 152 4.54 13.98 20.81
C ALA A 152 3.02 14.14 20.74
N GLU A 153 2.51 14.92 19.78
CA GLU A 153 1.08 15.06 19.53
C GLU A 153 0.41 13.72 19.16
N ILE A 154 1.02 12.92 18.27
CA ILE A 154 0.51 11.60 17.90
C ILE A 154 0.46 10.65 19.11
N VAL A 155 1.51 10.63 19.93
CA VAL A 155 1.57 9.82 21.15
C VAL A 155 0.47 10.24 22.12
N GLN A 156 0.29 11.55 22.35
CA GLN A 156 -0.77 12.09 23.21
C GLN A 156 -2.17 11.73 22.71
N LEU A 157 -2.42 11.86 21.39
CA LEU A 157 -3.69 11.48 20.78
C LEU A 157 -3.97 9.98 20.93
N ARG A 158 -2.93 9.13 20.76
CA ARG A 158 -3.04 7.68 20.94
C ARG A 158 -3.36 7.32 22.38
N GLU A 159 -2.66 7.89 23.36
CA GLU A 159 -2.96 7.68 24.78
C GLU A 159 -4.35 8.17 25.17
N ALA A 160 -4.75 9.35 24.68
CA ALA A 160 -6.08 9.91 24.94
C ALA A 160 -7.18 9.01 24.37
N ARG A 161 -6.99 8.46 23.16
CA ARG A 161 -7.90 7.46 22.56
C ARG A 161 -8.00 6.21 23.43
N ASP A 162 -6.87 5.72 23.94
CA ASP A 162 -6.83 4.47 24.71
C ASP A 162 -7.50 4.63 26.09
N LYS A 163 -7.44 5.83 26.68
CA LYS A 163 -8.13 6.20 27.94
C LYS A 163 -9.62 6.54 27.73
N ALA A 164 -10.03 6.97 26.54
CA ALA A 164 -11.40 7.39 26.25
C ALA A 164 -12.39 6.23 26.09
N LYS A 165 -13.69 6.52 26.24
CA LYS A 165 -14.81 5.59 26.02
C LYS A 165 -15.91 6.22 25.15
N GLY A 166 -16.75 5.38 24.56
CA GLY A 166 -17.93 5.82 23.80
C GLY A 166 -17.59 6.76 22.64
N GLU A 167 -18.35 7.84 22.54
CA GLU A 167 -18.24 8.81 21.44
C GLU A 167 -16.90 9.57 21.44
N THR A 168 -16.38 9.90 22.62
CA THR A 168 -15.06 10.55 22.77
C THR A 168 -13.95 9.69 22.16
N LYS A 169 -13.99 8.37 22.37
CA LYS A 169 -13.00 7.45 21.79
C LYS A 169 -13.02 7.47 20.26
N LYS A 170 -14.21 7.46 19.65
CA LYS A 170 -14.36 7.53 18.19
C LYS A 170 -13.81 8.85 17.63
N LYS A 171 -14.09 9.97 18.31
CA LYS A 171 -13.58 11.29 17.94
C LYS A 171 -12.06 11.34 17.99
N THR A 172 -11.44 10.95 19.11
CA THR A 172 -9.98 10.96 19.27
C THR A 172 -9.30 9.98 18.30
N HIS A 173 -9.91 8.82 18.06
CA HIS A 173 -9.43 7.88 17.05
C HIS A 173 -9.42 8.48 15.64
N SER A 174 -10.50 9.18 15.26
CA SER A 174 -10.57 9.85 13.95
C SER A 174 -9.52 10.96 13.82
N GLN A 175 -9.29 11.72 14.89
CA GLN A 175 -8.24 12.75 14.95
C GLN A 175 -6.84 12.13 14.81
N LEU A 176 -6.58 11.01 15.48
CA LEU A 176 -5.32 10.28 15.37
C LEU A 176 -5.06 9.80 13.94
N ILE A 177 -6.07 9.20 13.29
CA ILE A 177 -5.96 8.76 11.88
C ILE A 177 -5.66 9.94 10.97
N GLU A 178 -6.36 11.06 11.14
CA GLU A 178 -6.14 12.26 10.34
C GLU A 178 -4.71 12.81 10.53
N ARG A 179 -4.20 12.76 11.76
CA ARG A 179 -2.83 13.18 12.05
C ARG A 179 -1.78 12.28 11.39
N PHE A 180 -2.00 10.96 11.36
CA PHE A 180 -1.16 10.05 10.59
C PHE A 180 -1.20 10.38 9.10
N LYS A 181 -2.38 10.61 8.51
CA LYS A 181 -2.52 10.97 7.10
C LYS A 181 -1.72 12.21 6.76
N GLN A 182 -1.86 13.29 7.53
CA GLN A 182 -1.10 14.53 7.34
C GLN A 182 0.42 14.32 7.44
N SER A 183 0.86 13.44 8.34
CA SER A 183 2.29 13.18 8.55
C SER A 183 2.90 12.34 7.43
N LEU A 184 2.11 11.41 6.87
CA LEU A 184 2.53 10.44 5.86
C LEU A 184 2.25 10.88 4.42
N LEU A 185 1.43 11.92 4.23
CA LEU A 185 1.13 12.47 2.92
C LEU A 185 2.39 13.07 2.29
N VAL A 186 2.69 12.65 1.06
CA VAL A 186 3.72 13.27 0.23
C VAL A 186 3.02 14.29 -0.64
N GLU A 187 3.24 15.57 -0.37
CA GLU A 187 2.78 16.62 -1.28
C GLU A 187 3.60 16.55 -2.57
N THR A 188 2.93 16.41 -3.70
CA THR A 188 3.59 16.59 -4.99
C THR A 188 3.91 18.08 -5.13
N PRO A 189 5.14 18.48 -5.51
CA PRO A 189 5.39 19.86 -5.87
C PRO A 189 4.35 20.28 -6.92
N LYS A 190 3.70 21.43 -6.72
CA LYS A 190 2.87 22.01 -7.79
C LYS A 190 3.78 22.18 -9.01
N ALA A 191 3.44 21.48 -10.08
CA ALA A 191 4.12 21.56 -11.37
C ALA A 191 3.99 22.97 -11.97
#